data_AF-A0A239NWA1-F1
#
_entry.id   AF-A0A239NWA1-F1
#
_cell.length_a   1.000
_cell.length_b   1.000
_cell.length_c   1.000
_cell.angle_alpha   90.00
_cell.angle_beta   90.00
_cell.angle_gamma   90.00
#
_symmetry.space_group_name_H-M   'P 1'
#
loop_
_entity.id
_entity.type
_entity.pdbx_description
1 polymer ?
#
loop_
_entity_poly.entity_id
_entity_poly.type
_entity_poly.pdbx_seq_one_letter_code
_entity_poly.pdbx_strand_id
1 'polypeptide(L)'
;MDWVTNPEIWIGFFTLVALEIVLGIDNIIFISILAGKLPPEQRDKARKLGLMAALVSRLALLFALSWVVKLTSPFFEVFGQGISGRDLILILGGLFLLGKSVFEVHDSLEGKSGHAGGKVAASFTAVILQIMVLDIVFSLDSVITAVGMVDELGVMIAAVIVSVIVMLVASGPISRFVDRHPSIKMLALSFLVLIGVVLIAEGFEQHISKGYIYFAMAFSLLVELLNIRMRSKAGREEPVALHQRYAAEGGADDQKGGGTGSGQAGEEPTDSSQGKDQAGERTASSTAEGQVGERTGSSEGKGQAGGPVGSSGGKGQVGERIGSSEGKGQADERTDS
;
A
#
# COMPACT_ATOMS: atom_id res chain seq x y z
N MET A 1 35.39 23.13 21.06
CA MET A 1 34.44 23.33 19.93
C MET A 1 34.94 22.54 18.71
N ASP A 2 35.64 21.43 18.94
CA ASP A 2 36.53 20.81 17.95
C ASP A 2 35.82 19.78 17.06
N TRP A 3 34.57 19.45 17.41
CA TRP A 3 33.75 18.48 16.69
C TRP A 3 33.14 19.05 15.40
N VAL A 4 32.80 20.35 15.37
CA VAL A 4 32.23 21.01 14.18
C VAL A 4 33.26 21.15 13.05
N THR A 5 34.55 21.19 13.40
CA THR A 5 35.66 21.32 12.45
C THR A 5 36.26 19.98 12.03
N ASN A 6 35.85 18.86 12.64
CA ASN A 6 36.36 17.54 12.26
C ASN A 6 35.62 17.03 11.00
N PRO A 7 36.31 16.81 9.86
CA PRO A 7 35.70 16.30 8.64
C PRO A 7 35.04 14.91 8.81
N GLU A 8 35.55 14.08 9.72
CA GLU A 8 35.04 12.72 9.95
C GLU A 8 33.60 12.74 10.46
N ILE A 9 33.27 13.69 11.34
CA ILE A 9 31.92 13.86 11.89
C ILE A 9 30.93 14.24 10.79
N TRP A 10 31.33 15.09 9.86
CA TRP A 10 30.50 15.47 8.72
C TRP A 10 30.29 14.31 7.74
N ILE A 11 31.34 13.52 7.48
CA ILE A 11 31.22 12.32 6.65
C ILE A 11 30.27 11.32 7.31
N GLY A 12 30.43 11.06 8.62
CA GLY A 12 29.52 10.22 9.39
C GLY A 12 28.08 10.75 9.36
N PHE A 13 27.89 12.04 9.61
CA PHE A 13 26.58 12.70 9.53
C PHE A 13 25.91 12.50 8.16
N PHE A 14 26.58 12.85 7.07
CA PHE A 14 26.00 12.72 5.73
C PHE A 14 25.76 11.27 5.34
N THR A 15 26.62 10.35 5.77
CA THR A 15 26.43 8.91 5.56
C THR A 15 25.20 8.40 6.32
N LEU A 16 25.04 8.80 7.59
CA LEU A 16 23.85 8.47 8.38
C LEU A 16 22.59 9.05 7.76
N VAL A 17 22.59 10.32 7.35
CA VAL A 17 21.45 10.93 6.65
C VAL A 17 21.11 10.14 5.38
N ALA A 18 22.11 9.76 4.58
CA ALA A 18 21.88 8.99 3.36
C ALA A 18 21.29 7.61 3.66
N LEU A 19 21.84 6.87 4.62
CA LEU A 19 21.33 5.57 5.02
C LEU A 19 19.92 5.65 5.60
N GLU A 20 19.65 6.64 6.45
CA GLU A 20 18.33 6.89 7.03
C GLU A 20 17.29 7.26 5.98
N ILE A 21 17.67 7.99 4.94
CA ILE A 21 16.77 8.29 3.82
C ILE A 21 16.50 7.03 3.00
N VAL A 22 17.54 6.28 2.63
CA VAL A 22 17.40 5.05 1.84
C VAL A 22 16.49 4.05 2.57
N LEU A 23 16.75 3.83 3.86
CA LEU A 23 15.92 2.99 4.73
C LEU A 23 14.53 3.58 5.00
N GLY A 24 14.44 4.90 5.10
CA GLY A 24 13.21 5.63 5.40
C GLY A 24 12.21 5.70 4.24
N ILE A 25 12.66 5.51 3.00
CA ILE A 25 11.77 5.46 1.83
C ILE A 25 10.73 4.34 1.99
N ASP A 26 11.17 3.14 2.39
CA ASP A 26 10.28 2.01 2.59
C ASP A 26 9.28 2.27 3.71
N ASN A 27 9.73 2.94 4.79
CA ASN A 27 8.86 3.35 5.90
C ASN A 27 7.80 4.37 5.45
N ILE A 28 8.16 5.34 4.60
CA ILE A 28 7.19 6.30 4.05
C ILE A 28 6.18 5.63 3.12
N ILE A 29 6.63 4.70 2.28
CA ILE A 29 5.75 4.00 1.36
C ILE A 29 4.76 3.17 2.18
N PHE A 30 5.23 2.52 3.24
CA PHE A 30 4.38 1.77 4.14
C PHE A 30 3.35 2.65 4.88
N ILE A 31 3.78 3.78 5.44
CA ILE A 31 2.90 4.80 6.03
C ILE A 31 1.84 5.24 5.02
N SER A 32 2.23 5.45 3.75
CA SER A 32 1.32 5.85 2.68
C SER A 32 0.29 4.77 2.36
N ILE A 33 0.69 3.49 2.31
CA ILE A 33 -0.20 2.35 2.07
C ILE A 33 -1.24 2.22 3.19
N LEU A 34 -0.82 2.33 4.46
CA LEU A 34 -1.73 2.26 5.58
C LEU A 34 -2.67 3.47 5.66
N ALA A 35 -2.13 4.68 5.47
CA ALA A 35 -2.94 5.90 5.43
C ALA A 35 -3.97 5.85 4.28
N GLY A 36 -3.65 5.19 3.16
CA GLY A 36 -4.56 4.96 2.03
C GLY A 36 -5.85 4.20 2.41
N LYS A 37 -5.86 3.46 3.52
CA LYS A 37 -7.05 2.76 4.04
C LYS A 37 -8.05 3.68 4.74
N LEU A 38 -7.63 4.90 5.08
CA LEU A 38 -8.48 5.89 5.72
C LEU A 38 -9.29 6.69 4.68
N PRO A 39 -10.39 7.34 5.12
CA PRO A 39 -11.09 8.31 4.30
C PRO A 39 -10.13 9.39 3.76
N PRO A 40 -10.32 9.88 2.52
CA PRO A 40 -9.42 10.84 1.88
C PRO A 40 -9.05 12.05 2.75
N GLU A 41 -10.00 12.58 3.55
CA GLU A 41 -9.76 13.74 4.42
C GLU A 41 -8.76 13.48 5.56
N GLN A 42 -8.54 12.21 5.92
CA GLN A 42 -7.72 11.82 7.07
C GLN A 42 -6.31 11.35 6.67
N ARG A 43 -6.10 10.96 5.40
CA ARG A 43 -4.85 10.34 4.94
C ARG A 43 -3.64 11.23 5.19
N ASP A 44 -3.74 12.49 4.79
CA ASP A 44 -2.65 13.47 4.95
C ASP A 44 -2.30 13.71 6.43
N LYS A 45 -3.32 13.78 7.28
CA LYS A 45 -3.15 13.90 8.74
C LYS A 45 -2.49 12.65 9.30
N ALA A 46 -2.92 11.46 8.87
CA ALA A 46 -2.36 10.20 9.32
C ALA A 46 -0.88 10.06 8.94
N ARG A 47 -0.50 10.44 7.71
CA ARG A 47 0.91 10.40 7.27
C ARG A 47 1.79 11.34 8.10
N LYS A 48 1.36 12.59 8.27
CA LYS A 48 2.12 13.59 9.04
C LYS A 48 2.23 13.18 10.51
N LEU A 49 1.12 12.78 11.13
CA LEU A 49 1.12 12.37 12.53
C LEU A 49 1.93 11.08 12.74
N GLY A 50 1.81 10.12 11.81
CA GLY A 50 2.61 8.89 11.82
C GLY A 50 4.10 9.18 11.72
N LEU A 51 4.52 10.07 10.81
CA LEU A 51 5.93 10.48 10.67
C LEU A 51 6.46 11.24 11.89
N MET A 52 5.64 12.13 12.48
CA MET A 52 6.03 12.83 13.72
C MET A 52 6.12 11.86 14.90
N ALA A 53 5.20 10.91 15.01
CA ALA A 53 5.25 9.87 16.03
C ALA A 53 6.48 8.97 15.85
N ALA A 54 6.80 8.61 14.60
CA ALA A 54 8.00 7.86 14.23
C ALA A 54 9.30 8.58 14.61
N LEU A 55 9.36 9.90 14.39
CA LEU A 55 10.51 10.70 14.86
C LEU A 55 10.64 10.63 16.38
N VAL A 56 9.54 10.80 17.10
CA VAL A 56 9.55 10.75 18.57
C VAL A 56 9.99 9.37 19.07
N SER A 57 9.49 8.27 18.51
CA SER A 57 9.93 6.91 18.87
C SER A 57 11.41 6.71 18.58
N ARG A 58 11.91 7.15 17.42
CA ARG A 58 13.33 7.06 17.06
C ARG A 58 14.22 7.84 18.03
N LEU A 59 13.85 9.08 18.35
CA LEU A 59 14.60 9.88 19.32
C LEU A 59 14.55 9.24 20.71
N ALA A 60 13.41 8.70 21.12
CA ALA A 60 13.29 7.96 22.38
C ALA A 60 14.21 6.73 22.42
N LEU A 61 14.30 5.96 21.33
CA LEU A 61 15.24 4.84 21.21
C LEU A 61 16.70 5.28 21.27
N LEU A 62 17.05 6.40 20.63
CA LEU A 62 18.40 6.99 20.71
C LEU A 62 18.75 7.47 22.12
N PHE A 63 17.81 8.10 22.85
CA PHE A 63 18.06 8.44 24.26
C PHE A 63 18.12 7.21 25.16
N ALA A 64 17.37 6.17 24.81
CA ALA A 64 17.43 4.85 25.44
C ALA A 64 18.60 4.00 24.90
N LEU A 65 19.60 4.58 24.24
CA LEU A 65 20.70 3.85 23.60
C LEU A 65 21.39 2.87 24.56
N SER A 66 21.67 3.29 25.80
CA SER A 66 22.30 2.42 26.79
C SER A 66 21.45 1.18 27.14
N TRP A 67 20.13 1.27 26.99
CA TRP A 67 19.20 0.15 27.14
C TRP A 67 19.09 -0.67 25.85
N VAL A 68 19.10 -0.02 24.68
CA VAL A 68 19.14 -0.68 23.37
C VAL A 68 20.41 -1.52 23.19
N VAL A 69 21.57 -1.06 23.63
CA VAL A 69 22.81 -1.86 23.61
C VAL A 69 22.72 -3.04 24.57
N LYS A 70 22.02 -2.92 25.71
CA LYS A 70 21.78 -4.08 26.59
C LYS A 70 20.82 -5.09 25.97
N LEU A 71 19.89 -4.65 25.12
CA LEU A 71 19.02 -5.58 24.37
C LEU A 71 19.82 -6.50 23.44
N THR A 72 21.05 -6.14 23.04
CA THR A 72 21.92 -7.00 22.22
C THR A 72 22.76 -7.96 23.07
N SER A 73 22.75 -7.83 24.40
CA SER A 73 23.40 -8.81 25.28
C SER A 73 22.50 -10.04 25.45
N PRO A 74 23.05 -11.27 25.41
CA PRO A 74 22.27 -12.49 25.58
C PRO A 74 21.60 -12.54 26.96
N PHE A 75 20.29 -12.81 26.99
CA PHE A 75 19.57 -13.03 28.25
C PHE A 75 19.66 -14.49 28.73
N PHE A 76 19.67 -15.43 27.79
CA PHE A 76 19.77 -16.86 28.04
C PHE A 76 20.32 -17.58 26.80
N GLU A 77 20.95 -18.72 26.97
CA GLU A 77 21.45 -19.55 25.88
C GLU A 77 20.49 -20.72 25.61
N VAL A 78 20.13 -20.94 24.35
CA VAL A 78 19.37 -22.11 23.89
C VAL A 78 20.15 -22.78 22.78
N PHE A 79 20.42 -24.08 22.88
CA PHE A 79 21.21 -24.84 21.90
C PHE A 79 22.60 -24.23 21.60
N GLY A 80 23.20 -23.53 22.57
CA GLY A 80 24.51 -22.86 22.40
C GLY A 80 24.46 -21.54 21.63
N GLN A 81 23.26 -21.00 21.35
CA GLN A 81 23.07 -19.64 20.82
C GLN A 81 22.51 -18.74 21.92
N GLY A 82 23.15 -17.59 22.12
CA GLY A 82 22.72 -16.58 23.07
C GLY A 82 21.57 -15.77 22.50
N ILE A 83 20.36 -15.89 23.06
CA ILE A 83 19.21 -15.12 22.60
C ILE A 83 19.16 -13.79 23.36
N SER A 84 19.27 -12.69 22.60
CA SER A 84 19.15 -11.34 23.13
C SER A 84 17.72 -10.80 22.97
N GLY A 85 17.40 -9.70 23.65
CA GLY A 85 16.11 -9.05 23.49
C GLY A 85 15.90 -8.44 22.11
N ARG A 86 17.00 -7.97 21.49
CA ARG A 86 17.00 -7.52 20.10
C ARG A 86 16.51 -8.64 19.19
N ASP A 87 17.07 -9.84 19.34
CA ASP A 87 16.75 -10.99 18.49
C ASP A 87 15.27 -11.35 18.57
N LEU A 88 14.71 -11.34 19.79
CA LEU A 88 13.29 -11.57 19.98
C LEU A 88 12.43 -10.50 19.29
N ILE A 89 12.80 -9.23 19.39
CA ILE A 89 12.10 -8.13 18.72
C ILE A 89 12.18 -8.28 17.19
N LEU A 90 13.35 -8.64 16.65
CA LEU A 90 13.55 -8.83 15.22
C LEU A 90 12.78 -10.04 14.68
N ILE A 91 12.80 -11.17 15.40
CA ILE A 91 12.04 -12.38 15.03
C ILE A 91 10.54 -12.11 15.08
N LEU A 92 10.02 -11.56 16.18
CA LEU A 92 8.60 -11.28 16.34
C LEU A 92 8.13 -10.19 15.36
N GLY A 93 8.93 -9.13 15.19
CA GLY A 93 8.68 -8.06 14.24
C GLY A 93 8.69 -8.57 12.79
N GLY A 94 9.67 -9.40 12.44
CA GLY A 94 9.77 -10.05 11.13
C GLY A 94 8.61 -11.00 10.85
N LEU A 95 8.19 -11.80 11.84
CA LEU A 95 7.03 -12.69 11.71
C LEU A 95 5.72 -11.90 11.55
N PHE A 96 5.57 -10.81 12.32
CA PHE A 96 4.47 -9.88 12.18
C PHE A 96 4.43 -9.25 10.79
N LEU A 97 5.57 -8.77 10.29
CA LEU A 97 5.72 -8.24 8.94
C LEU A 97 5.35 -9.27 7.89
N LEU A 98 5.88 -10.49 7.96
CA LEU A 98 5.57 -11.57 7.03
C LEU A 98 4.07 -11.86 6.99
N GLY A 99 3.47 -12.14 8.14
CA GLY A 99 2.04 -12.44 8.24
C GLY A 99 1.21 -11.30 7.66
N LYS A 100 1.44 -10.07 8.13
CA LYS A 100 0.70 -8.89 7.67
C LYS A 100 0.86 -8.68 6.18
N SER A 101 2.08 -8.73 5.65
CA SER A 101 2.37 -8.49 4.23
C SER A 101 1.68 -9.52 3.34
N VAL A 102 1.74 -10.80 3.70
CA VAL A 102 1.11 -11.88 2.94
C VAL A 102 -0.41 -11.70 2.92
N PHE A 103 -1.03 -11.39 4.06
CA PHE A 103 -2.47 -11.10 4.11
C PHE A 103 -2.85 -9.91 3.23
N GLU A 104 -2.03 -8.86 3.17
CA GLU A 104 -2.32 -7.68 2.33
C GLU A 104 -2.10 -7.93 0.85
N VAL A 105 -1.10 -8.73 0.50
CA VAL A 105 -0.88 -9.19 -0.87
C VAL A 105 -2.10 -9.99 -1.31
N HIS A 106 -2.59 -10.91 -0.47
CA HIS A 106 -3.78 -11.71 -0.75
C HIS A 106 -5.03 -10.84 -0.93
N ASP A 107 -5.36 -9.95 0.02
CA ASP A 107 -6.50 -9.02 -0.10
C ASP A 107 -6.39 -8.10 -1.33
N SER A 108 -5.17 -7.72 -1.72
CA SER A 108 -4.93 -6.91 -2.91
C SER A 108 -5.11 -7.69 -4.23
N LEU A 109 -4.92 -9.02 -4.22
CA LEU A 109 -5.08 -9.90 -5.39
C LEU A 109 -6.53 -10.41 -5.56
N GLU A 110 -7.29 -10.56 -4.48
CA GLU A 110 -8.68 -11.07 -4.51
C GLU A 110 -9.72 -10.04 -4.96
N GLY A 111 -9.31 -8.81 -5.31
CA GLY A 111 -10.22 -7.71 -5.63
C GLY A 111 -11.05 -7.89 -6.90
N LYS A 112 -12.19 -8.61 -6.82
CA LYS A 112 -13.49 -8.41 -7.52
C LYS A 112 -14.51 -9.56 -7.36
N SER A 113 -14.19 -10.63 -6.63
CA SER A 113 -15.08 -11.78 -6.51
C SER A 113 -15.86 -11.73 -5.20
N GLY A 114 -16.92 -10.91 -5.17
CA GLY A 114 -18.06 -10.97 -4.23
C GLY A 114 -17.74 -10.96 -2.73
N HIS A 115 -18.28 -10.02 -1.99
CA HIS A 115 -18.94 -10.20 -0.68
C HIS A 115 -19.38 -8.80 -0.23
N ALA A 116 -20.68 -8.55 -0.34
CA ALA A 116 -21.36 -7.35 0.15
C ALA A 116 -21.47 -7.40 1.68
N GLY A 117 -20.35 -7.57 2.37
CA GLY A 117 -20.21 -7.31 3.80
C GLY A 117 -19.53 -5.95 3.95
N GLY A 118 -20.18 -4.99 4.60
CA GLY A 118 -19.66 -3.63 4.75
C GLY A 118 -18.22 -3.66 5.27
N LYS A 119 -17.25 -3.26 4.43
CA LYS A 119 -15.86 -3.08 4.86
C LYS A 119 -15.88 -1.95 5.90
N VAL A 120 -15.80 -2.32 7.17
CA VAL A 120 -15.64 -1.36 8.27
C VAL A 120 -14.42 -0.52 7.93
N ALA A 121 -14.60 0.79 7.77
CA ALA A 121 -13.52 1.72 7.51
C ALA A 121 -12.43 1.53 8.58
N ALA A 122 -11.16 1.44 8.15
CA ALA A 122 -10.07 1.28 9.10
C ALA A 122 -10.11 2.43 10.13
N SER A 123 -10.01 2.09 11.41
CA SER A 123 -9.96 3.11 12.46
C SER A 123 -8.69 3.94 12.33
N PHE A 124 -8.82 5.27 12.40
CA PHE A 124 -7.68 6.19 12.38
C PHE A 124 -6.62 5.79 13.42
N THR A 125 -7.06 5.53 14.66
CA THR A 125 -6.18 5.13 15.76
C THR A 125 -5.50 3.79 15.48
N ALA A 126 -6.21 2.82 14.89
CA ALA A 126 -5.62 1.53 14.54
C ALA A 126 -4.52 1.68 13.48
N VAL A 127 -4.73 2.54 12.48
CA VAL A 127 -3.72 2.85 11.46
C VAL A 127 -2.49 3.51 12.08
N ILE A 128 -2.67 4.49 12.97
CA ILE A 128 -1.55 5.15 13.64
C ILE A 128 -0.76 4.18 14.52
N LEU A 129 -1.44 3.35 15.31
CA LEU A 129 -0.78 2.33 16.13
C LEU A 129 0.01 1.33 15.28
N GLN A 130 -0.56 0.92 14.14
CA GLN A 130 0.13 0.01 13.23
C GLN A 130 1.38 0.65 12.61
N ILE A 131 1.31 1.92 12.23
CA ILE A 131 2.48 2.69 11.78
C ILE A 131 3.55 2.72 12.87
N MET A 132 3.18 3.03 14.11
CA MET A 132 4.13 3.13 15.22
C MET A 132 4.81 1.79 15.53
N VAL A 133 4.06 0.69 15.56
CA VAL A 133 4.64 -0.65 15.80
C VAL A 133 5.66 -0.99 14.72
N LEU A 134 5.33 -0.69 13.47
CA LEU A 134 6.19 -1.01 12.34
C LEU A 134 7.43 -0.11 12.27
N ASP A 135 7.27 1.17 12.61
CA ASP A 135 8.41 2.06 12.77
C ASP A 135 9.33 1.61 13.90
N ILE A 136 8.81 1.14 15.05
CA ILE A 136 9.65 0.63 16.14
C ILE A 136 10.51 -0.56 15.69
N VAL A 137 9.91 -1.50 14.95
CA VAL A 137 10.63 -2.67 14.42
C VAL A 137 11.75 -2.25 13.45
N PHE A 138 11.47 -1.33 12.53
CA PHE A 138 12.49 -0.83 11.58
C PHE A 138 13.50 0.13 12.21
N SER A 139 13.08 0.90 13.22
CA SER A 139 13.95 1.86 13.90
C SER A 139 14.98 1.17 14.78
N LEU A 140 14.68 -0.01 15.33
CA LEU A 140 15.67 -0.76 16.11
C LEU A 140 16.89 -1.14 15.26
N ASP A 141 16.67 -1.63 14.03
CA ASP A 141 17.77 -2.00 13.13
C ASP A 141 18.59 -0.79 12.65
N SER A 142 17.91 0.30 12.28
CA SER A 142 18.58 1.54 11.86
C SER A 142 19.35 2.21 13.00
N VAL A 143 18.83 2.22 14.23
CA VAL A 143 19.55 2.73 15.41
C VAL A 143 20.78 1.88 15.70
N ILE A 144 20.69 0.56 15.67
CA ILE A 144 21.85 -0.32 15.90
C ILE A 144 22.93 -0.09 14.82
N THR A 145 22.51 0.09 13.57
CA THR A 145 23.42 0.44 12.47
C THR A 145 24.10 1.78 12.70
N ALA A 146 23.36 2.80 13.17
CA ALA A 146 23.89 4.13 13.42
C ALA A 146 24.96 4.13 14.52
N VAL A 147 24.71 3.37 15.60
CA VAL A 147 25.63 3.21 16.73
C VAL A 147 26.91 2.49 16.33
N GLY A 148 26.86 1.63 15.32
CA GLY A 148 28.05 1.00 14.74
C GLY A 148 28.87 1.92 13.82
N MET A 149 28.38 3.12 13.50
CA MET A 149 28.99 4.02 12.51
C MET A 149 29.51 5.34 13.10
N VAL A 150 28.81 5.92 14.07
CA VAL A 150 29.16 7.22 14.67
C VAL A 150 28.97 7.16 16.18
N ASP A 151 29.97 7.62 16.94
CA ASP A 151 29.96 7.58 18.41
C ASP A 151 29.16 8.75 19.01
N GLU A 152 29.03 9.85 18.27
CA GLU A 152 28.41 11.08 18.72
C GLU A 152 26.88 11.04 18.60
N LEU A 153 26.21 10.87 19.74
CA LEU A 153 24.74 10.88 19.84
C LEU A 153 24.09 12.12 19.20
N GLY A 154 24.72 13.29 19.33
CA GLY A 154 24.22 14.53 18.72
C GLY A 154 24.17 14.47 17.19
N VAL A 155 25.14 13.78 16.57
CA VAL A 155 25.22 13.59 15.12
C VAL A 155 24.13 12.63 14.65
N MET A 156 23.92 11.52 15.38
CA MET A 156 22.82 10.58 15.11
C MET A 156 21.45 11.27 15.19
N ILE A 157 21.20 12.03 16.26
CA ILE A 157 19.94 12.78 16.44
C ILE A 157 19.74 13.77 15.29
N ALA A 158 20.77 14.55 14.94
CA ALA A 158 20.69 15.50 13.85
C ALA A 158 20.38 14.81 12.51
N ALA A 159 21.02 13.66 12.25
CA ALA A 159 20.81 12.90 11.03
C ALA A 159 19.36 12.38 10.91
N VAL A 160 18.82 11.83 11.99
CA VAL A 160 17.42 11.35 12.05
C VAL A 160 16.45 12.51 11.84
N ILE A 161 16.65 13.66 12.49
CA ILE A 161 15.77 14.83 12.33
C ILE A 161 15.80 15.32 10.87
N VAL A 162 16.99 15.48 10.28
CA VAL A 162 17.12 15.93 8.89
C VAL A 162 16.48 14.94 7.93
N SER A 163 16.71 13.64 8.10
CA SER A 163 16.08 12.60 7.29
C SER A 163 14.55 12.65 7.39
N VAL A 164 13.99 12.79 8.60
CA VAL A 164 12.53 12.90 8.78
C VAL A 164 11.96 14.17 8.14
N ILE A 165 12.67 15.30 8.17
CA ILE A 165 12.22 16.52 7.48
C ILE A 165 12.14 16.28 5.98
N VAL A 166 13.16 15.67 5.37
CA VAL A 166 13.17 15.31 3.95
C VAL A 166 11.98 14.38 3.64
N MET A 167 11.76 13.38 4.49
CA MET A 167 10.64 12.46 4.41
C MET A 167 9.29 13.17 4.49
N LEU A 168 9.07 14.06 5.46
CA LEU A 168 7.83 14.82 5.61
C LEU A 168 7.48 15.60 4.34
N VAL A 169 8.48 16.28 3.74
CA VAL A 169 8.31 17.00 2.47
C VAL A 169 7.99 16.05 1.32
N ALA A 170 8.65 14.90 1.24
CA ALA A 170 8.46 13.90 0.20
C ALA A 170 7.19 13.05 0.35
N SER A 171 6.63 12.95 1.56
CA SER A 171 5.55 12.02 1.90
C SER A 171 4.27 12.22 1.08
N GLY A 172 3.89 13.48 0.80
CA GLY A 172 2.71 13.80 0.00
C GLY A 172 2.84 13.34 -1.45
N PRO A 173 3.89 13.78 -2.17
CA PRO A 173 4.20 13.29 -3.52
C PRO A 173 4.31 11.76 -3.60
N ILE A 174 5.05 11.13 -2.69
CA ILE A 174 5.22 9.67 -2.68
C ILE A 174 3.87 8.97 -2.47
N SER A 175 3.06 9.42 -1.52
CA SER A 175 1.73 8.85 -1.29
C SER A 175 0.85 8.90 -2.53
N ARG A 176 0.80 10.05 -3.23
CA ARG A 176 0.01 10.17 -4.47
C ARG A 176 0.54 9.26 -5.58
N PHE A 177 1.85 9.06 -5.63
CA PHE A 177 2.48 8.16 -6.60
C PHE A 177 2.13 6.70 -6.32
N VAL A 178 2.24 6.26 -5.06
CA VAL A 178 1.85 4.91 -4.62
C VAL A 178 0.35 4.65 -4.86
N ASP A 179 -0.51 5.61 -4.55
CA ASP A 179 -1.96 5.50 -4.76
C ASP A 179 -2.34 5.37 -6.25
N ARG A 180 -1.58 6.02 -7.14
CA ARG A 180 -1.83 6.01 -8.59
C ARG A 180 -1.30 4.74 -9.28
N HIS A 181 -0.32 4.07 -8.70
CA HIS A 181 0.37 2.94 -9.31
C HIS A 181 0.23 1.68 -8.44
N PRO A 182 -0.79 0.83 -8.68
CA PRO A 182 -1.02 -0.39 -7.89
C PRO A 182 0.17 -1.35 -7.86
N SER A 183 0.96 -1.41 -8.93
CA SER A 183 2.19 -2.20 -8.99
C SER A 183 3.26 -1.73 -8.01
N ILE A 184 3.36 -0.42 -7.73
CA ILE A 184 4.25 0.14 -6.69
C ILE A 184 3.77 -0.28 -5.31
N LYS A 185 2.45 -0.29 -5.06
CA LYS A 185 1.89 -0.81 -3.81
C LYS A 185 2.23 -2.28 -3.62
N MET A 186 2.10 -3.10 -4.67
CA MET A 186 2.48 -4.52 -4.62
C MET A 186 3.97 -4.70 -4.38
N LEU A 187 4.81 -3.95 -5.09
CA LEU A 187 6.26 -3.96 -4.91
C LEU A 187 6.65 -3.66 -3.45
N ALA A 188 6.04 -2.65 -2.85
CA ALA A 188 6.29 -2.28 -1.47
C ALA A 188 5.85 -3.36 -0.47
N LEU A 189 4.71 -4.01 -0.71
CA LEU A 189 4.29 -5.16 0.10
C LEU A 189 5.26 -6.34 -0.05
N SER A 190 5.82 -6.55 -1.25
CA SER A 190 6.88 -7.55 -1.47
C SER A 190 8.19 -7.20 -0.75
N PHE A 191 8.57 -5.92 -0.68
CA PHE A 191 9.70 -5.48 0.15
C PHE A 191 9.41 -5.72 1.63
N LEU A 192 8.18 -5.51 2.08
CA LEU A 192 7.78 -5.81 3.46
C LEU A 192 7.94 -7.32 3.80
N VAL A 193 7.63 -8.21 2.85
CA VAL A 193 7.93 -9.65 2.97
C VAL A 193 9.43 -9.88 3.04
N LEU A 194 10.21 -9.33 2.10
CA LEU A 194 11.67 -9.50 2.06
C LEU A 194 12.32 -9.04 3.37
N ILE A 195 11.97 -7.85 3.85
CA ILE A 195 12.49 -7.31 5.10
C ILE A 195 12.03 -8.20 6.26
N GLY A 196 10.78 -8.67 6.28
CA GLY A 196 10.30 -9.61 7.29
C GLY A 196 11.16 -10.88 7.38
N VAL A 197 11.55 -11.47 6.24
CA VAL A 197 12.49 -12.61 6.20
C VAL A 197 13.87 -12.20 6.73
N VAL A 198 14.40 -11.04 6.30
CA VAL A 198 15.71 -10.55 6.73
C VAL A 198 15.76 -10.33 8.23
N LEU A 199 14.72 -9.73 8.84
CA LEU A 199 14.69 -9.52 10.30
C LEU A 199 14.66 -10.84 11.07
N ILE A 200 13.91 -11.84 10.58
CA ILE A 200 13.93 -13.18 11.18
C ILE A 200 15.34 -13.78 11.08
N ALA A 201 15.96 -13.70 9.91
CA ALA A 201 17.33 -14.19 9.71
C ALA A 201 18.33 -13.48 10.63
N GLU A 202 18.29 -12.15 10.71
CA GLU A 202 19.15 -11.37 11.60
C GLU A 202 18.93 -11.70 13.07
N GLY A 203 17.69 -11.97 13.49
CA GLY A 203 17.39 -12.41 14.86
C GLY A 203 17.86 -13.84 15.16
N PHE A 204 18.14 -14.66 14.15
CA PHE A 204 18.86 -15.93 14.31
C PHE A 204 20.37 -15.79 14.09
N GLU A 205 20.89 -14.56 14.21
CA GLU A 205 22.29 -14.18 13.98
C GLU A 205 22.81 -14.51 12.57
N GLN A 206 21.91 -14.77 11.61
CA GLN A 206 22.26 -14.96 10.21
C GLN A 206 22.39 -13.60 9.54
N HIS A 207 23.65 -13.18 9.37
CA HIS A 207 23.97 -11.88 8.82
C HIS A 207 23.78 -11.89 7.30
N ILE A 208 22.77 -11.17 6.82
CA ILE A 208 22.58 -10.89 5.40
C ILE A 208 23.17 -9.52 5.11
N SER A 209 24.05 -9.41 4.12
CA SER A 209 24.61 -8.11 3.74
C SER A 209 23.49 -7.18 3.26
N LYS A 210 23.31 -6.08 3.99
CA LYS A 210 22.29 -5.05 3.69
C LYS A 210 22.44 -4.48 2.29
N GLY A 211 23.66 -4.45 1.75
CA GLY A 211 23.94 -4.02 0.39
C GLY A 211 23.19 -4.85 -0.67
N TYR A 212 23.05 -6.17 -0.47
CA TYR A 212 22.27 -7.02 -1.38
C TYR A 212 20.78 -6.70 -1.31
N ILE A 213 20.27 -6.44 -0.11
CA ILE A 213 18.86 -6.07 0.09
C ILE A 213 18.56 -4.72 -0.56
N TYR A 214 19.39 -3.71 -0.30
CA TYR A 214 19.23 -2.38 -0.91
C TYR A 214 19.39 -2.41 -2.43
N PHE A 215 20.34 -3.20 -2.95
CA PHE A 215 20.49 -3.38 -4.38
C PHE A 215 19.25 -4.04 -5.00
N ALA A 216 18.72 -5.11 -4.38
CA ALA A 216 17.52 -5.78 -4.85
C ALA A 216 16.30 -4.84 -4.85
N MET A 217 16.14 -4.03 -3.80
CA MET A 217 15.04 -3.05 -3.72
C MET A 217 15.19 -1.93 -4.75
N ALA A 218 16.38 -1.33 -4.88
CA ALA A 218 16.64 -0.30 -5.86
C ALA A 218 16.48 -0.82 -7.31
N PHE A 219 16.98 -2.02 -7.60
CA PHE A 219 16.83 -2.66 -8.90
C PHE A 219 15.36 -2.96 -9.22
N SER A 220 14.61 -3.51 -8.28
CA SER A 220 13.19 -3.82 -8.48
C SER A 220 12.36 -2.55 -8.68
N LEU A 221 12.66 -1.48 -7.93
CA LEU A 221 12.04 -0.17 -8.14
C LEU A 221 12.39 0.40 -9.51
N LEU A 222 13.65 0.32 -9.95
CA LEU A 222 14.07 0.76 -11.27
C LEU A 222 13.30 0.02 -12.38
N VAL A 223 13.25 -1.32 -12.29
CA VAL A 223 12.51 -2.16 -13.24
C VAL A 223 11.04 -1.76 -13.28
N GLU A 224 10.43 -1.53 -12.11
CA GLU A 224 9.03 -1.13 -12.03
C GLU A 224 8.79 0.28 -12.61
N LEU A 225 9.69 1.23 -12.38
CA LEU A 225 9.63 2.56 -12.99
C LEU A 225 9.74 2.48 -14.53
N LEU A 226 10.59 1.60 -15.06
CA LEU A 226 10.69 1.33 -16.50
C LEU A 226 9.39 0.71 -17.03
N ASN A 227 8.83 -0.27 -16.33
CA ASN A 227 7.56 -0.93 -16.68
C ASN A 227 6.39 0.07 -16.73
N ILE A 228 6.26 0.94 -15.74
CA ILE A 228 5.25 2.03 -15.72
C ILE A 228 5.43 2.96 -16.93
N ARG A 229 6.68 3.36 -17.22
CA ARG A 229 7.00 4.25 -18.35
C ARG A 229 6.69 3.60 -19.70
N MET A 230 6.92 2.30 -19.85
CA MET A 230 6.60 1.55 -21.07
C MET A 230 5.08 1.44 -21.27
N ARG A 231 4.33 1.05 -20.24
CA ARG A 231 2.85 0.94 -20.32
C ARG A 231 2.18 2.27 -20.61
N SER A 232 2.69 3.36 -20.06
CA SER A 232 2.19 4.71 -20.36
C SER A 232 2.41 5.12 -21.83
N LYS A 233 3.38 4.53 -22.53
CA LYS A 233 3.61 4.78 -23.96
C LYS A 233 2.80 3.83 -24.85
N ALA A 234 2.64 2.57 -24.45
CA ALA A 234 1.87 1.57 -25.18
C ALA A 234 0.35 1.85 -25.19
N GLY A 235 -0.19 2.51 -24.16
CA GLY A 235 -1.60 2.94 -24.12
C GLY A 235 -1.96 4.12 -25.05
N ARG A 236 -1.07 4.53 -25.95
CA ARG A 236 -1.29 5.57 -26.98
C ARG A 236 -1.42 5.03 -28.40
N GLU A 237 -1.31 3.73 -28.62
CA GLU A 237 -1.62 3.13 -29.92
C GLU A 237 -3.11 2.76 -29.94
N GLU A 238 -3.89 3.45 -30.78
CA GLU A 238 -5.32 3.18 -30.98
C GLU A 238 -5.52 1.70 -31.37
N PRO A 239 -6.56 1.03 -30.87
CA PRO A 239 -6.82 -0.36 -31.23
C PRO A 239 -7.08 -0.42 -32.74
N VAL A 240 -6.24 -1.17 -33.45
CA VAL A 240 -6.38 -1.40 -34.89
C VAL A 240 -7.80 -1.90 -35.16
N ALA A 241 -8.59 -1.09 -35.86
CA ALA A 241 -9.95 -1.40 -36.24
C ALA A 241 -9.96 -2.61 -37.17
N LEU A 242 -10.33 -3.78 -36.63
CA LEU A 242 -10.55 -4.97 -37.43
C LEU A 242 -11.75 -4.71 -38.34
N HIS A 243 -11.47 -4.60 -39.64
CA HIS A 243 -12.52 -4.54 -40.66
C HIS A 243 -13.31 -5.85 -40.62
N GLN A 244 -14.58 -5.78 -40.23
CA GLN A 244 -15.52 -6.89 -40.34
C GLN A 244 -15.81 -7.13 -41.83
N ARG A 245 -15.11 -8.10 -42.42
CA ARG A 245 -15.26 -8.48 -43.84
C ARG A 245 -16.41 -9.47 -44.09
N TYR A 246 -17.42 -9.51 -43.21
CA TYR A 246 -18.62 -10.31 -43.41
C TYR A 246 -19.85 -9.55 -42.92
N ALA A 247 -20.31 -8.64 -43.76
CA ALA A 247 -21.69 -8.19 -43.76
C ALA A 247 -22.22 -8.29 -45.20
N ALA A 248 -23.22 -9.14 -45.37
CA ALA A 248 -24.14 -9.24 -46.51
C ALA A 248 -23.57 -9.70 -47.88
N GLU A 249 -23.57 -11.01 -48.10
CA GLU A 249 -24.18 -11.53 -49.34
C GLU A 249 -25.50 -12.20 -48.94
N GLY A 250 -26.59 -11.45 -49.15
CA GLY A 250 -27.95 -11.92 -48.99
C GLY A 250 -28.30 -12.94 -50.05
N GLY A 251 -29.14 -13.89 -49.67
CA GLY A 251 -29.65 -14.93 -50.56
C GLY A 251 -30.45 -14.40 -51.73
N ALA A 252 -30.34 -15.11 -52.85
CA ALA A 252 -31.28 -15.08 -53.96
C ALA A 252 -31.44 -16.53 -54.43
N ASP A 253 -32.46 -17.21 -53.90
CA ASP A 253 -33.01 -18.42 -54.50
C ASP A 253 -34.38 -17.99 -55.04
N ASP A 254 -34.43 -17.70 -56.34
CA ASP A 254 -35.58 -17.10 -57.01
C ASP A 254 -36.29 -18.10 -57.92
N GLN A 255 -37.62 -18.03 -57.87
CA GLN A 255 -38.56 -19.03 -58.36
C GLN A 255 -38.69 -19.07 -59.89
N LYS A 256 -38.96 -20.27 -60.40
CA LYS A 256 -39.52 -20.52 -61.75
C LYS A 256 -40.89 -19.86 -61.92
N GLY A 257 -41.10 -19.16 -63.03
CA GLY A 257 -42.45 -18.78 -63.49
C GLY A 257 -42.43 -17.90 -64.74
N GLY A 258 -42.92 -18.42 -65.86
CA GLY A 258 -42.78 -17.84 -67.21
C GLY A 258 -43.52 -16.55 -67.52
N GLY A 259 -43.19 -15.95 -68.65
CA GLY A 259 -43.91 -14.79 -69.20
C GLY A 259 -43.18 -14.14 -70.38
N THR A 260 -43.46 -14.62 -71.58
CA THR A 260 -43.10 -14.07 -72.90
C THR A 260 -43.57 -12.63 -73.10
N GLY A 261 -42.77 -11.78 -73.73
CA GLY A 261 -43.20 -10.46 -74.21
C GLY A 261 -42.10 -9.68 -74.92
N SER A 262 -42.12 -9.76 -76.25
CA SER A 262 -41.28 -9.06 -77.22
C SER A 262 -41.44 -7.53 -77.20
N GLY A 263 -40.37 -6.82 -77.57
CA GLY A 263 -40.50 -5.72 -78.53
C GLY A 263 -39.90 -4.37 -78.16
N GLN A 264 -38.95 -3.97 -79.00
CA GLN A 264 -38.66 -2.61 -79.48
C GLN A 264 -37.69 -1.71 -78.71
N ALA A 265 -36.95 -1.03 -79.57
CA ALA A 265 -35.74 -0.23 -79.37
C ALA A 265 -36.04 1.27 -79.56
N GLY A 266 -35.04 2.09 -79.22
CA GLY A 266 -35.01 3.55 -79.41
C GLY A 266 -35.25 4.27 -78.08
N GLU A 267 -34.48 5.26 -77.64
CA GLU A 267 -33.51 6.15 -78.29
C GLU A 267 -32.48 6.64 -77.24
N GLU A 268 -31.40 7.21 -77.77
CA GLU A 268 -30.20 7.75 -77.14
C GLU A 268 -30.40 9.09 -76.36
N PRO A 269 -29.35 9.65 -75.74
CA PRO A 269 -29.40 10.42 -74.50
C PRO A 269 -29.29 11.93 -74.68
N THR A 270 -29.62 12.69 -73.63
CA THR A 270 -29.14 14.07 -73.42
C THR A 270 -29.00 14.27 -71.91
N ASP A 271 -27.78 14.32 -71.38
CA ASP A 271 -26.85 15.46 -71.39
C ASP A 271 -27.17 16.49 -70.31
N SER A 272 -26.10 16.82 -69.58
CA SER A 272 -25.85 18.09 -68.91
C SER A 272 -26.78 18.44 -67.74
N SER A 273 -26.33 19.06 -66.67
CA SER A 273 -25.02 19.50 -66.22
C SER A 273 -25.27 20.22 -64.90
N GLN A 274 -24.20 20.40 -64.13
CA GLN A 274 -24.01 21.52 -63.19
C GLN A 274 -24.97 21.55 -61.98
N GLY A 275 -24.49 21.53 -60.74
CA GLY A 275 -23.21 21.98 -60.25
C GLY A 275 -23.45 23.01 -59.15
N LYS A 276 -22.60 22.91 -58.13
CA LYS A 276 -22.21 23.99 -57.20
C LYS A 276 -23.25 24.39 -56.16
N ASP A 277 -22.95 24.04 -54.91
CA ASP A 277 -22.22 24.89 -53.95
C ASP A 277 -23.21 25.79 -53.22
N GLN A 278 -23.37 25.55 -51.92
CA GLN A 278 -23.13 26.61 -50.95
C GLN A 278 -23.06 26.05 -49.54
N ALA A 279 -21.91 26.31 -48.93
CA ALA A 279 -21.67 26.24 -47.51
C ALA A 279 -22.18 27.53 -46.83
N GLY A 280 -22.55 27.37 -45.55
CA GLY A 280 -22.50 28.43 -44.56
C GLY A 280 -23.84 29.06 -44.23
N GLU A 281 -24.30 28.90 -42.98
CA GLU A 281 -24.22 29.97 -41.98
C GLU A 281 -25.00 29.63 -40.68
N ARG A 282 -24.37 30.00 -39.55
CA ARG A 282 -24.99 30.53 -38.31
C ARG A 282 -25.78 29.51 -37.43
N THR A 283 -25.77 29.55 -36.09
CA THR A 283 -25.37 30.57 -35.10
C THR A 283 -25.34 29.93 -33.71
N ALA A 284 -24.49 30.44 -32.84
CA ALA A 284 -24.50 30.20 -31.41
C ALA A 284 -25.28 31.28 -30.63
N SER A 285 -25.61 30.95 -29.38
CA SER A 285 -25.91 31.80 -28.21
C SER A 285 -27.38 32.01 -27.81
N SER A 286 -27.66 31.66 -26.55
CA SER A 286 -28.51 32.43 -25.64
C SER A 286 -28.16 32.05 -24.18
N THR A 287 -27.85 33.08 -23.39
CA THR A 287 -27.45 33.09 -21.98
C THR A 287 -28.52 33.85 -21.16
N ALA A 288 -28.77 33.46 -19.90
CA ALA A 288 -29.13 34.30 -18.73
C ALA A 288 -29.58 33.37 -17.56
N GLU A 289 -28.89 33.23 -16.42
CA GLU A 289 -28.72 34.13 -15.24
C GLU A 289 -29.95 34.26 -14.30
N GLY A 290 -29.83 33.77 -13.06
CA GLY A 290 -29.98 34.51 -11.77
C GLY A 290 -30.86 33.70 -10.79
N GLN A 291 -30.77 33.69 -9.45
CA GLN A 291 -30.29 34.68 -8.47
C GLN A 291 -30.21 34.05 -7.04
N VAL A 292 -29.54 34.76 -6.13
CA VAL A 292 -29.26 34.51 -4.70
C VAL A 292 -30.39 35.02 -3.78
N GLY A 293 -30.52 34.49 -2.54
CA GLY A 293 -31.26 35.15 -1.45
C GLY A 293 -31.30 34.40 -0.11
N GLU A 294 -30.80 35.04 0.95
CA GLU A 294 -30.66 34.62 2.36
C GLU A 294 -31.98 34.44 3.14
N ARG A 295 -31.92 33.76 4.31
CA ARG A 295 -32.69 34.13 5.52
C ARG A 295 -32.09 33.54 6.82
N THR A 296 -32.24 34.34 7.87
CA THR A 296 -31.69 34.29 9.24
C THR A 296 -32.66 33.67 10.27
N GLY A 297 -32.14 33.20 11.42
CA GLY A 297 -32.70 33.52 12.75
C GLY A 297 -33.30 32.42 13.66
N SER A 298 -32.58 32.11 14.74
CA SER A 298 -32.96 32.00 16.18
C SER A 298 -34.19 31.20 16.66
N SER A 299 -34.01 30.26 17.62
CA SER A 299 -34.51 30.40 19.01
C SER A 299 -34.26 29.15 19.89
N GLU A 300 -34.20 29.39 21.19
CA GLU A 300 -33.91 28.54 22.36
C GLU A 300 -34.95 27.44 22.70
N GLY A 301 -34.58 26.50 23.60
CA GLY A 301 -35.54 25.87 24.51
C GLY A 301 -35.20 24.47 25.08
N LYS A 302 -34.79 24.43 26.37
CA LYS A 302 -35.13 23.48 27.48
C LYS A 302 -35.52 22.02 27.12
N GLY A 303 -34.99 20.93 27.68
CA GLY A 303 -34.72 20.61 29.09
C GLY A 303 -35.72 19.55 29.61
N GLN A 304 -35.26 18.33 29.97
CA GLN A 304 -35.80 17.30 30.91
C GLN A 304 -35.21 15.92 30.53
N ALA A 305 -34.44 15.21 31.35
CA ALA A 305 -34.70 14.59 32.67
C ALA A 305 -35.79 13.49 32.63
N GLY A 306 -35.39 12.22 32.81
CA GLY A 306 -36.30 11.08 32.99
C GLY A 306 -35.56 9.74 32.99
N GLY A 307 -35.42 9.14 34.17
CA GLY A 307 -34.61 7.95 34.47
C GLY A 307 -35.21 6.58 34.09
N PRO A 308 -34.78 5.50 34.77
CA PRO A 308 -34.58 4.19 34.17
C PRO A 308 -35.75 3.22 34.35
N VAL A 309 -35.82 2.19 33.52
CA VAL A 309 -36.61 0.98 33.79
C VAL A 309 -35.70 -0.23 33.60
N GLY A 310 -35.56 -1.00 34.68
CA GLY A 310 -34.79 -2.23 34.69
C GLY A 310 -35.65 -3.49 34.70
N SER A 311 -34.92 -4.57 34.93
CA SER A 311 -35.34 -5.84 35.55
C SER A 311 -35.88 -6.97 34.68
N SER A 312 -35.43 -8.16 35.08
CA SER A 312 -35.90 -9.52 34.80
C SER A 312 -35.27 -10.16 33.55
N GLY A 313 -34.48 -11.22 33.63
CA GLY A 313 -34.45 -12.30 34.61
C GLY A 313 -34.84 -13.60 33.90
N GLY A 314 -33.88 -14.54 33.76
CA GLY A 314 -34.14 -15.82 33.12
C GLY A 314 -32.93 -16.76 33.16
N LYS A 315 -32.77 -17.46 34.28
CA LYS A 315 -31.87 -18.62 34.46
C LYS A 315 -32.45 -19.88 33.82
N GLY A 316 -31.56 -20.81 33.46
CA GLY A 316 -31.84 -22.22 33.15
C GLY A 316 -30.80 -22.72 32.14
N GLN A 317 -29.60 -23.20 32.51
CA GLN A 317 -29.23 -24.39 33.30
C GLN A 317 -29.51 -25.73 32.59
N VAL A 318 -28.49 -26.60 32.64
CA VAL A 318 -28.45 -28.07 32.53
C VAL A 318 -27.94 -28.64 31.20
N GLY A 319 -26.84 -29.40 31.30
CA GLY A 319 -26.47 -30.39 30.29
C GLY A 319 -25.04 -30.95 30.31
N GLU A 320 -24.46 -31.28 31.46
CA GLU A 320 -23.28 -32.15 31.53
C GLU A 320 -23.60 -33.54 30.93
N ARG A 321 -22.70 -34.07 30.09
CA ARG A 321 -22.45 -35.51 30.01
C ARG A 321 -20.96 -35.80 29.92
N ILE A 322 -20.46 -36.31 31.03
CA ILE A 322 -19.28 -37.14 31.17
C ILE A 322 -19.56 -38.48 30.47
N GLY A 323 -18.57 -39.00 29.74
CA GLY A 323 -18.59 -40.33 29.13
C GLY A 323 -17.17 -40.80 28.84
N SER A 324 -16.57 -41.41 29.87
CA SER A 324 -15.28 -42.09 29.84
C SER A 324 -15.37 -43.43 29.10
N SER A 325 -14.35 -43.80 28.32
CA SER A 325 -13.88 -45.19 28.27
C SER A 325 -12.46 -45.28 27.70
N GLU A 326 -11.54 -45.71 28.57
CA GLU A 326 -10.23 -46.28 28.26
C GLU A 326 -10.36 -47.54 27.37
N GLY A 327 -9.32 -47.84 26.58
CA GLY A 327 -9.27 -49.09 25.82
C GLY A 327 -8.02 -49.29 24.96
N LYS A 328 -6.93 -49.67 25.63
CA LYS A 328 -5.70 -50.38 25.21
C LYS A 328 -5.59 -51.00 23.80
N GLY A 329 -4.35 -50.97 23.27
CA GLY A 329 -3.77 -51.97 22.34
C GLY A 329 -2.70 -51.32 21.44
N GLN A 330 -1.39 -51.34 21.74
CA GLN A 330 -0.40 -52.44 21.77
C GLN A 330 0.28 -52.70 20.39
N ALA A 331 1.62 -52.51 20.39
CA ALA A 331 2.66 -53.07 19.49
C ALA A 331 2.59 -52.68 18.00
N ASP A 332 3.63 -52.65 17.17
CA ASP A 332 5.00 -53.18 17.18
C ASP A 332 5.80 -52.48 16.04
N GLU A 333 7.06 -52.89 15.85
CA GLU A 333 8.06 -52.57 14.80
C GLU A 333 9.05 -51.43 15.12
N ARG A 334 10.25 -51.70 15.68
CA ARG A 334 11.46 -52.34 15.11
C ARG A 334 12.05 -51.56 13.92
N THR A 335 13.13 -50.80 14.12
CA THR A 335 14.55 -51.18 13.92
C THR A 335 14.85 -51.73 12.52
N ASP A 336 15.53 -50.94 11.67
CA ASP A 336 16.93 -51.18 11.26
C ASP A 336 17.31 -50.34 10.02
N SER A 337 18.60 -49.96 9.99
CA SER A 337 19.41 -49.34 8.92
C SER A 337 19.65 -47.82 9.02
#